data_AF-A0A7J8P3H6-F1
#
_entry.id   AF-A0A7J8P3H6-F1
#
_cell.length_a   1.000
_cell.length_b   1.000
_cell.length_c   1.000
_cell.angle_alpha   90.00
_cell.angle_beta   90.00
_cell.angle_gamma   90.00
#
_symmetry.space_group_name_H-M   'P 1'
#
loop_
_entity.id
_entity.type
_entity.pdbx_description
1 polymer ?
#
loop_
_entity_poly.entity_id
_entity_poly.type
_entity_poly.pdbx_seq_one_letter_code
_entity_poly.pdbx_strand_id
1 'polypeptide(L)'
;MDNIVVDTALFENEDILRSTINGILAIYFSDHLKKFLVNDMETTMVFKLLGRNIGYGVLHNHIVNLWKHSQPFRIIHVANGYYLVRFHNSIDYNTTLTQGPWIVFGHYLIVQPWTMDFNTLQHFPNMILAWIRFLGLSGFLYKKQILEEIGRNSHSDDEASPSLMNSDQFWSRLEKPTVRRWWSSENPGKTKLGTQILMRQSR
;
A
#
# COMPACT_ATOMS: atom_id res chain seq x y z
N MET A 1 10.74 -12.59 23.06
CA MET A 1 9.90 -13.75 22.70
C MET A 1 8.49 -13.25 22.84
N ASP A 2 7.90 -12.78 21.75
CA ASP A 2 6.54 -12.28 21.80
C ASP A 2 5.62 -13.50 21.77
N ASN A 3 4.98 -13.75 22.91
CA ASN A 3 3.89 -14.71 22.99
C ASN A 3 2.81 -14.23 22.02
N ILE A 4 2.72 -14.89 20.87
CA ILE A 4 1.52 -14.86 20.06
C ILE A 4 0.48 -15.56 20.93
N VAL A 5 -0.25 -14.80 21.73
CA VAL A 5 -1.55 -15.21 22.22
C VAL A 5 -2.40 -15.32 20.95
N VAL A 6 -2.34 -16.48 20.31
CA VAL A 6 -3.38 -16.89 19.39
C VAL A 6 -4.60 -16.98 20.29
N ASP A 7 -5.57 -16.10 20.09
CA ASP A 7 -6.79 -16.10 20.88
C ASP A 7 -7.54 -17.40 20.55
N THR A 8 -7.23 -18.46 21.29
CA THR A 8 -7.72 -19.83 21.07
C THR A 8 -9.23 -19.95 21.26
N ALA A 9 -9.90 -18.89 21.72
CA ALA A 9 -11.33 -18.83 21.96
C ALA A 9 -12.18 -18.65 20.69
N LEU A 10 -11.57 -18.51 19.51
CA LEU A 10 -12.27 -18.17 18.25
C LEU A 10 -12.36 -19.32 17.24
N PHE A 11 -11.80 -20.49 17.54
CA PHE A 11 -11.79 -21.64 16.63
C PHE A 11 -12.77 -22.70 17.10
N GLU A 12 -13.74 -23.05 16.26
CA GLU A 12 -14.57 -24.23 16.48
C GLU A 12 -13.81 -25.49 16.02
N ASN A 13 -14.08 -26.65 16.64
CA ASN A 13 -13.36 -27.90 16.33
C ASN A 13 -13.50 -28.34 14.85
N GLU A 14 -14.50 -27.82 14.13
CA GLU A 14 -14.75 -28.11 12.71
C GLU A 14 -14.07 -27.14 11.73
N ASP A 15 -13.44 -26.06 12.23
CA ASP A 15 -12.86 -25.02 11.38
C ASP A 15 -11.55 -25.42 10.69
N ILE A 16 -10.83 -26.40 11.26
CA ILE A 16 -9.56 -26.91 10.75
C ILE A 16 -9.67 -28.43 10.62
N LEU A 17 -9.82 -28.93 9.40
CA LEU A 17 -9.84 -30.37 9.12
C LEU A 17 -8.47 -30.83 8.63
N ARG A 18 -7.94 -31.89 9.25
CA ARG A 18 -6.67 -32.51 8.84
C ARG A 18 -6.97 -33.87 8.23
N SER A 19 -6.45 -34.11 7.03
CA SER A 19 -6.57 -35.40 6.34
C SER A 19 -5.23 -35.79 5.74
N THR A 20 -5.09 -37.07 5.38
CA THR A 20 -3.92 -37.56 4.64
C THR A 20 -4.39 -38.05 3.29
N ILE A 21 -3.91 -37.43 2.21
CA ILE A 21 -4.25 -37.78 0.84
C ILE A 21 -2.98 -38.27 0.16
N ASN A 22 -2.91 -39.55 -0.19
CA ASN A 22 -1.73 -40.18 -0.79
C ASN A 22 -0.44 -39.97 0.01
N GLY A 23 -0.52 -40.01 1.35
CA GLY A 23 0.62 -39.77 2.25
C GLY A 23 0.98 -38.30 2.46
N ILE A 24 0.30 -37.37 1.79
CA ILE A 24 0.49 -35.93 1.97
C ILE A 24 -0.52 -35.42 2.99
N LEU A 25 -0.04 -34.71 4.00
CA LEU A 25 -0.89 -34.01 4.96
C LEU A 25 -1.62 -32.86 4.25
N ALA A 26 -2.94 -32.94 4.19
CA ALA A 26 -3.80 -31.87 3.70
C ALA A 26 -4.55 -31.23 4.88
N ILE A 27 -4.50 -29.90 4.95
CA ILE A 27 -5.22 -29.11 5.95
C ILE A 27 -6.27 -28.28 5.20
N TYR A 28 -7.52 -28.45 5.58
CA TYR A 28 -8.65 -27.69 5.05
C TYR A 28 -9.12 -26.69 6.10
N PHE A 29 -9.40 -25.48 5.63
CA PHE A 29 -9.98 -24.41 6.44
C PHE A 29 -11.43 -24.21 6.01
N SER A 30 -12.33 -24.15 6.99
CA SER A 30 -13.74 -23.82 6.75
C SER A 30 -13.87 -22.41 6.15
N ASP A 31 -14.98 -22.15 5.47
CA ASP A 31 -15.25 -20.80 4.97
C ASP A 31 -15.55 -19.81 6.10
N HIS A 32 -16.07 -20.30 7.22
CA HIS A 32 -16.22 -19.53 8.46
C HIS A 32 -14.87 -19.00 8.94
N LEU A 33 -13.88 -19.89 9.08
CA LEU A 33 -12.54 -19.53 9.49
C LEU A 33 -11.86 -18.59 8.50
N LYS A 34 -11.97 -18.86 7.19
CA LYS A 34 -11.41 -17.94 6.18
C LYS A 34 -11.98 -16.53 6.32
N LYS A 35 -13.30 -16.42 6.48
CA LYS A 35 -13.98 -15.13 6.68
C LYS A 35 -13.52 -14.45 7.97
N PHE A 36 -13.40 -15.21 9.05
CA PHE A 36 -12.87 -14.71 10.32
C PHE A 36 -11.45 -14.14 10.18
N LEU A 37 -10.55 -14.87 9.52
CA LEU A 37 -9.17 -14.44 9.27
C LEU A 37 -9.10 -13.18 8.39
N VAL A 38 -9.99 -13.04 7.41
CA VAL A 38 -10.07 -11.83 6.58
C VAL A 38 -10.58 -10.64 7.39
N ASN A 39 -11.61 -10.85 8.23
CA ASN A 39 -12.13 -9.81 9.11
C ASN A 39 -11.10 -9.34 10.14
N ASP A 40 -10.26 -10.26 10.65
CA ASP A 40 -9.16 -9.94 11.57
C ASP A 40 -8.14 -8.95 10.97
N MET A 41 -8.11 -8.84 9.63
CA MET A 41 -7.23 -7.97 8.87
C MET A 41 -7.86 -6.60 8.51
N GLU A 42 -9.12 -6.33 8.88
CA GLU A 42 -9.84 -5.09 8.50
C GLU A 42 -9.12 -3.79 8.87
N THR A 43 -8.40 -3.78 10.01
CA THR A 43 -7.62 -2.62 10.47
C THR A 43 -6.13 -2.75 10.15
N THR A 44 -5.77 -3.57 9.16
CA THR A 44 -4.38 -3.80 8.76
C THR A 44 -4.03 -3.05 7.49
N MET A 45 -2.85 -2.42 7.49
CA MET A 45 -2.27 -1.76 6.33
C MET A 45 -0.97 -2.41 5.90
N VAL A 46 -0.70 -2.34 4.60
CA VAL A 46 0.57 -2.73 3.99
C VAL A 46 1.46 -1.51 3.84
N PHE A 47 2.67 -1.62 4.39
CA PHE A 47 3.68 -0.57 4.39
C PHE A 47 4.91 -1.02 3.60
N LYS A 48 5.46 -0.12 2.79
CA LYS A 48 6.72 -0.35 2.10
C LYS A 48 7.46 0.95 1.83
N LEU A 49 8.75 1.00 2.17
CA LEU A 49 9.60 2.13 1.79
C LEU A 49 10.09 1.96 0.35
N LEU A 50 9.93 3.00 -0.47
CA LEU A 50 10.36 3.00 -1.87
C LEU A 50 11.85 3.25 -2.03
N GLY A 51 12.47 2.47 -2.93
CA GLY A 51 13.88 2.59 -3.31
C GLY A 51 14.87 1.93 -2.34
N ARG A 52 14.42 1.48 -1.15
CA ARG A 52 15.25 0.70 -0.23
C ARG A 52 14.41 -0.02 0.84
N ASN A 53 14.97 -1.07 1.42
CA ASN A 53 14.41 -1.67 2.63
C ASN A 53 14.72 -0.80 3.86
N ILE A 54 13.79 -0.81 4.81
CA ILE A 54 13.95 -0.20 6.13
C ILE A 54 13.94 -1.33 7.16
N GLY A 55 14.68 -1.18 8.27
CA GLY A 55 14.64 -2.15 9.36
C GLY A 55 13.46 -1.91 10.31
N TYR A 56 12.99 -2.96 10.99
CA TYR A 56 11.84 -2.91 11.90
C TYR A 56 11.94 -1.77 12.93
N GLY A 57 13.04 -1.70 13.68
CA GLY A 57 13.17 -0.71 14.76
C GLY A 57 13.16 0.73 14.26
N VAL A 58 13.74 0.96 13.07
CA VAL A 58 13.75 2.28 12.44
C VAL A 58 12.35 2.67 11.98
N LEU A 59 11.64 1.75 11.31
CA LEU A 59 10.27 1.97 10.87
C LEU A 59 9.35 2.23 12.07
N HIS A 60 9.44 1.38 13.11
CA HIS A 60 8.66 1.52 14.34
C HIS A 60 8.85 2.90 14.98
N ASN A 61 10.10 3.30 15.23
CA ASN A 61 10.41 4.60 15.84
C ASN A 61 9.88 5.76 14.99
N HIS A 62 9.98 5.65 13.66
CA HIS A 62 9.48 6.69 12.77
C HIS A 62 7.95 6.79 12.79
N ILE A 63 7.26 5.65 12.78
CA ILE A 63 5.78 5.58 12.82
C ILE A 63 5.28 6.16 14.15
N VAL A 64 5.82 5.71 15.29
CA VAL A 64 5.45 6.20 16.63
C VAL A 64 5.55 7.73 16.71
N ASN A 65 6.63 8.30 16.16
CA ASN A 65 6.88 9.74 16.20
C ASN A 65 6.02 10.54 15.20
N LEU A 66 5.72 9.97 14.02
CA LEU A 66 4.96 10.67 12.98
C LEU A 66 3.47 10.81 13.33
N TRP A 67 2.84 9.73 13.79
CA TRP A 67 1.38 9.64 13.77
C TRP A 67 0.70 9.81 15.12
N LYS A 68 1.48 9.95 16.21
CA LYS A 68 0.97 10.24 17.56
C LYS A 68 -0.30 9.46 17.90
N HIS A 69 -0.29 8.17 17.60
CA HIS A 69 -1.45 7.29 17.72
C HIS A 69 -2.05 7.36 19.11
N SER A 70 -3.37 7.27 19.19
CA SER A 70 -4.08 7.21 20.46
C SER A 70 -3.92 5.85 21.14
N GLN A 71 -3.65 4.78 20.36
CA GLN A 71 -3.51 3.41 20.84
C GLN A 71 -2.26 2.72 20.27
N PRO A 72 -1.74 1.68 20.95
CA PRO A 72 -0.67 0.86 20.38
C PRO A 72 -1.13 0.14 19.11
N PHE A 73 -0.16 -0.19 18.27
CA PHE A 73 -0.36 -0.90 17.01
C PHE A 73 0.66 -2.03 16.89
N ARG A 74 0.36 -3.03 16.06
CA ARG A 74 1.25 -4.19 15.85
C ARG A 74 1.90 -4.09 14.48
N ILE A 75 3.23 -4.22 14.43
CA ILE A 75 3.98 -4.35 13.17
C ILE A 75 4.43 -5.79 12.99
N ILE A 76 4.19 -6.36 11.81
CA ILE A 76 4.68 -7.67 11.39
C ILE A 76 5.56 -7.46 10.15
N HIS A 77 6.81 -7.89 10.21
CA HIS A 77 7.69 -7.89 9.05
C HIS A 77 7.31 -9.05 8.12
N VAL A 78 7.28 -8.76 6.81
CA VAL A 78 6.97 -9.74 5.77
C VAL A 78 8.10 -9.74 4.73
N ALA A 79 8.07 -10.69 3.79
CA ALA A 79 9.05 -10.75 2.70
C ALA A 79 9.11 -9.46 1.87
N ASN A 80 10.23 -9.26 1.17
CA ASN A 80 10.46 -8.15 0.24
C ASN A 80 10.31 -6.75 0.86
N GLY A 81 10.61 -6.59 2.14
CA GLY A 81 10.63 -5.30 2.82
C GLY A 81 9.23 -4.69 3.04
N TYR A 82 8.19 -5.52 2.93
CA TYR A 82 6.84 -5.14 3.33
C TYR A 82 6.65 -5.32 4.84
N TYR A 83 5.76 -4.50 5.38
CA TYR A 83 5.30 -4.57 6.75
C TYR A 83 3.79 -4.58 6.78
N LEU A 84 3.20 -5.41 7.63
CA LEU A 84 1.79 -5.33 7.98
C LEU A 84 1.68 -4.56 9.30
N VAL A 85 0.89 -3.49 9.29
CA VAL A 85 0.65 -2.64 10.46
C VAL A 85 -0.81 -2.74 10.82
N ARG A 86 -1.11 -3.38 11.94
CA ARG A 86 -2.47 -3.56 12.46
C ARG A 86 -2.76 -2.52 13.54
N PHE A 87 -3.80 -1.73 13.30
CA PHE A 87 -4.25 -0.67 14.20
C PHE A 87 -5.31 -1.21 15.16
N HIS A 88 -5.31 -0.71 16.39
CA HIS A 88 -6.30 -1.10 17.39
C HIS A 88 -7.66 -0.39 17.21
N ASN A 89 -7.66 0.80 16.62
CA ASN A 89 -8.87 1.58 16.37
C ASN A 89 -8.91 2.12 14.93
N SER A 90 -10.13 2.42 14.47
CA SER A 90 -10.37 2.94 13.12
C SER A 90 -9.94 4.41 12.94
N ILE A 91 -9.80 5.17 14.03
CA ILE A 91 -9.38 6.58 13.98
C ILE A 91 -7.92 6.67 13.54
N ASP A 92 -7.02 5.98 14.23
CA ASP A 92 -5.59 5.92 13.93
C ASP A 92 -5.35 5.30 12.53
N TYR A 93 -6.12 4.26 12.18
CA TYR A 93 -6.14 3.68 10.83
C TYR A 93 -6.48 4.74 9.78
N ASN A 94 -7.66 5.39 9.87
CA ASN A 94 -8.10 6.36 8.87
C ASN A 94 -7.18 7.59 8.82
N THR A 95 -6.68 8.04 9.96
CA THR A 95 -5.73 9.14 10.08
C THR A 95 -4.45 8.82 9.33
N THR A 96 -3.87 7.64 9.55
CA THR A 96 -2.67 7.18 8.84
C THR A 96 -2.90 7.08 7.33
N LEU A 97 -4.09 6.67 6.88
CA LEU A 97 -4.40 6.58 5.45
C LEU A 97 -4.61 7.95 4.78
N THR A 98 -5.07 8.94 5.53
CA THR A 98 -5.58 10.21 4.96
C THR A 98 -4.66 11.40 5.20
N GLN A 99 -3.78 11.38 6.20
CA GLN A 99 -3.01 12.55 6.61
C GLN A 99 -1.72 12.81 5.83
N GLY A 100 -1.41 12.02 4.81
CA GLY A 100 -0.56 12.51 3.74
C GLY A 100 0.31 11.48 3.07
N PRO A 101 1.25 11.98 2.23
CA PRO A 101 2.39 11.20 1.82
C PRO A 101 3.34 11.08 3.00
N TRP A 102 3.67 9.85 3.36
CA TRP A 102 4.62 9.58 4.40
C TRP A 102 6.03 9.54 3.79
N ILE A 103 6.95 10.30 4.38
CA ILE A 103 8.34 10.34 3.96
C ILE A 103 9.19 9.91 5.15
N VAL A 104 10.06 8.94 4.90
CA VAL A 104 10.98 8.37 5.88
C VAL A 104 12.39 8.43 5.28
N PHE A 105 13.26 9.25 5.87
CA PHE A 105 14.61 9.54 5.36
C PHE A 105 14.66 9.96 3.88
N GLY A 106 13.71 10.78 3.43
CA GLY A 106 13.65 11.26 2.04
C GLY A 106 13.09 10.25 1.03
N HIS A 107 12.68 9.07 1.49
CA HIS A 107 12.01 8.05 0.69
C HIS A 107 10.52 8.00 0.99
N TYR A 108 9.70 7.71 -0.03
CA TYR A 108 8.26 7.56 0.14
C TYR A 108 7.93 6.25 0.83
N LEU A 109 7.11 6.32 1.87
CA LEU A 109 6.50 5.17 2.50
C LEU A 109 5.11 4.97 1.86
N ILE A 110 4.98 3.88 1.11
CA ILE A 110 3.68 3.39 0.63
C ILE A 110 2.88 2.96 1.84
N VAL A 111 1.64 3.43 1.90
CA VAL A 111 0.65 3.06 2.90
C VAL A 111 -0.65 2.77 2.16
N GLN A 112 -1.14 1.53 2.27
CA GLN A 112 -2.40 1.12 1.67
C GLN A 112 -3.13 0.12 2.58
N PRO A 113 -4.47 0.02 2.49
CA PRO A 113 -5.22 -1.07 3.11
C PRO A 113 -4.68 -2.43 2.68
N TRP A 114 -4.66 -3.40 3.60
CA TRP A 114 -4.44 -4.79 3.22
C TRP A 114 -5.63 -5.32 2.41
N THR A 115 -5.36 -6.18 1.43
CA THR A 115 -6.37 -6.87 0.62
C THR A 115 -6.00 -8.34 0.48
N MET A 116 -6.96 -9.20 0.17
CA MET A 116 -6.70 -10.64 -0.05
C MET A 116 -5.75 -10.89 -1.23
N ASP A 117 -5.72 -9.98 -2.21
CA ASP A 117 -4.84 -10.06 -3.38
C ASP A 117 -3.40 -9.57 -3.08
N PHE A 118 -3.12 -9.13 -1.85
CA PHE A 118 -1.80 -8.68 -1.47
C PHE A 118 -0.78 -9.82 -1.56
N ASN A 119 0.17 -9.66 -2.50
CA ASN A 119 1.22 -10.63 -2.73
C ASN A 119 2.59 -10.05 -2.39
N THR A 120 3.25 -10.64 -1.40
CA THR A 120 4.58 -10.22 -0.95
C THR A 120 5.68 -10.52 -1.95
N LEU A 121 5.46 -11.45 -2.89
CA LEU A 121 6.41 -11.78 -3.95
C LEU A 121 6.58 -10.65 -4.97
N GLN A 122 5.60 -9.76 -5.08
CA GLN A 122 5.71 -8.59 -5.95
C GLN A 122 6.62 -7.55 -5.31
N HIS A 123 7.72 -7.18 -5.97
CA HIS A 123 8.63 -6.15 -5.47
C HIS A 123 7.93 -4.81 -5.22
N PHE A 124 6.87 -4.50 -5.98
CA PHE A 124 6.05 -3.30 -5.82
C PHE A 124 4.58 -3.67 -5.94
N PRO A 125 3.68 -2.96 -5.23
CA PRO A 125 2.25 -3.19 -5.40
C PRO A 125 1.80 -2.68 -6.78
N ASN A 126 0.86 -3.40 -7.40
CA ASN A 126 0.25 -3.03 -8.69
C ASN A 126 -0.48 -1.67 -8.65
N MET A 127 -0.82 -1.17 -7.46
CA MET A 127 -1.45 0.13 -7.28
C MET A 127 -0.74 0.87 -6.16
N ILE A 128 -0.38 2.13 -6.39
CA ILE A 128 0.24 3.00 -5.40
C ILE A 128 -0.64 4.24 -5.22
N LEU A 129 -1.04 4.49 -3.98
CA LEU A 129 -1.59 5.77 -3.58
C LEU A 129 -0.45 6.78 -3.45
N ALA A 130 -0.38 7.74 -4.37
CA ALA A 130 0.60 8.81 -4.33
C ALA A 130 -0.09 10.15 -4.05
N TRP A 131 0.47 10.91 -3.12
CA TRP A 131 0.09 12.31 -2.95
C TRP A 131 0.96 13.16 -3.84
N ILE A 132 0.30 13.83 -4.77
CA ILE A 132 0.94 14.61 -5.81
C ILE A 132 0.60 16.08 -5.59
N ARG A 133 1.63 16.92 -5.67
CA ARG A 133 1.51 18.37 -5.82
C ARG A 133 1.93 18.74 -7.24
N PHE A 134 1.05 19.44 -7.95
CA PHE A 134 1.31 19.93 -9.30
C PHE A 134 1.86 21.35 -9.21
N LEU A 135 3.16 21.50 -9.50
CA LEU A 135 3.76 22.84 -9.59
C LEU A 135 3.27 23.55 -10.86
N GLY A 136 2.87 24.82 -10.72
CA GLY A 136 2.44 25.66 -11.84
C GLY A 136 1.06 25.33 -12.42
N LEU A 137 0.26 24.51 -11.74
CA LEU A 137 -1.13 24.29 -12.13
C LEU A 137 -1.95 25.52 -11.71
N SER A 138 -2.60 26.18 -12.66
CA SER A 138 -3.46 27.33 -12.35
C SER A 138 -4.60 26.93 -11.41
N GLY A 139 -4.98 27.81 -10.48
CA GLY A 139 -6.00 27.54 -9.45
C GLY A 139 -7.32 26.96 -9.99
N PHE A 140 -7.75 27.38 -11.19
CA PHE A 140 -8.99 26.90 -11.81
C PHE A 140 -8.93 25.42 -12.27
N LEU A 141 -7.73 24.85 -12.44
CA LEU A 141 -7.52 23.45 -12.80
C LEU A 141 -7.50 22.52 -11.57
N TYR A 142 -7.53 23.05 -10.35
CA TYR A 142 -7.65 22.28 -9.11
C TYR A 142 -9.09 21.82 -8.80
N LYS A 143 -9.99 21.83 -9.79
CA LYS A 143 -11.33 21.23 -9.62
C LYS A 143 -11.20 19.72 -9.56
N LYS A 144 -11.89 19.11 -8.59
CA LYS A 144 -11.93 17.65 -8.38
C LYS A 144 -12.13 16.87 -9.69
N GLN A 145 -13.12 17.27 -10.50
CA GLN A 145 -13.42 16.63 -11.79
C GLN A 145 -12.23 16.64 -12.76
N ILE A 146 -11.45 17.73 -12.78
CA ILE A 146 -10.26 17.85 -13.66
C ILE A 146 -9.15 16.94 -13.13
N LEU A 147 -8.91 16.93 -11.82
CA LEU A 147 -7.89 16.07 -11.20
C LEU A 147 -8.24 14.58 -11.35
N GLU A 148 -9.52 14.21 -11.23
CA GLU A 148 -10.02 12.86 -11.46
C GLU A 148 -9.81 12.44 -12.92
N GLU A 149 -10.10 13.31 -13.88
CA GLU A 149 -9.89 13.01 -15.31
C GLU A 149 -8.41 12.87 -15.65
N ILE A 150 -7.54 13.69 -15.06
CA ILE A 150 -6.08 13.54 -15.20
C ILE A 150 -5.62 12.20 -14.59
N GLY A 151 -6.12 11.84 -13.40
CA GLY A 151 -5.83 10.56 -12.76
C GLY A 151 -6.26 9.36 -13.60
N ARG A 152 -7.45 9.43 -14.21
CA ARG A 152 -8.02 8.38 -15.06
C ARG A 152 -7.23 8.17 -16.35
N ASN A 153 -6.71 9.23 -16.95
CA ASN A 153 -5.91 9.15 -18.19
C ASN A 153 -4.46 8.70 -17.98
N SER A 154 -4.00 8.53 -16.73
CA SER A 154 -2.76 7.80 -16.42
C SER A 154 -2.84 6.31 -16.82
N HIS A 155 -4.04 5.83 -17.17
CA HIS A 155 -4.38 4.45 -17.46
C HIS A 155 -4.24 4.06 -18.95
N SER A 156 -4.05 5.00 -19.88
CA SER A 156 -4.11 4.65 -21.30
C SER A 156 -2.82 4.01 -21.79
N ASP A 157 -2.85 2.69 -21.94
CA ASP A 157 -1.94 1.87 -22.73
C ASP A 157 -2.13 2.01 -24.24
N ASP A 158 -3.02 2.90 -24.67
CA ASP A 158 -3.29 3.16 -26.07
C ASP A 158 -2.46 4.34 -26.58
N GLU A 159 -1.54 4.02 -27.50
CA GLU A 159 -0.75 4.91 -28.33
C GLU A 159 -1.61 5.65 -29.36
N ALA A 160 -2.73 6.28 -28.97
CA ALA A 160 -3.51 7.17 -29.84
C ALA A 160 -4.67 7.86 -29.07
N SER A 161 -4.37 8.78 -28.15
CA SER A 161 -5.36 9.77 -27.72
C SER A 161 -4.73 11.15 -27.60
N PRO A 162 -5.34 12.21 -28.18
CA PRO A 162 -4.85 13.56 -28.06
C PRO A 162 -5.18 14.10 -26.66
N SER A 163 -4.47 13.64 -25.64
CA SER A 163 -4.41 14.36 -24.37
C SER A 163 -3.57 15.63 -24.57
N LEU A 164 -4.02 16.76 -24.01
CA LEU A 164 -3.29 18.04 -24.03
C LEU A 164 -1.91 18.00 -23.35
N MET A 165 -1.51 16.84 -22.81
CA MET A 165 -0.25 16.62 -22.13
C MET A 165 0.14 15.15 -22.27
N ASN A 166 1.34 14.88 -22.78
CA ASN A 166 1.86 13.51 -22.87
C ASN A 166 2.35 13.02 -21.50
N SER A 167 2.53 11.70 -21.35
CA SER A 167 2.91 11.07 -20.07
C SER A 167 4.22 11.66 -19.51
N ASP A 168 5.21 11.91 -20.36
CA ASP A 168 6.49 12.48 -19.95
C ASP A 168 6.35 13.92 -19.42
N GLN A 169 5.54 14.76 -20.05
CA GLN A 169 5.21 16.10 -19.56
C GLN A 169 4.45 16.03 -18.22
N PHE A 170 3.57 15.04 -18.05
CA PHE A 170 2.88 14.78 -16.79
C PHE A 170 3.85 14.44 -15.64
N TRP A 171 4.73 13.46 -15.84
CA TRP A 171 5.75 13.09 -14.84
C TRP A 171 6.77 14.20 -14.59
N SER A 172 7.05 15.04 -15.59
CA SER A 172 7.97 16.18 -15.47
C SER A 172 7.47 17.30 -14.54
N ARG A 173 6.17 17.33 -14.22
CA ARG A 173 5.55 18.37 -13.39
C ARG A 173 5.27 17.97 -11.93
N LEU A 174 5.58 16.72 -11.56
CA LEU A 174 5.50 16.26 -10.17
C LEU A 174 6.66 16.82 -9.33
N GLU A 175 6.35 17.35 -8.15
CA GLU A 175 7.26 18.10 -7.28
C GLU A 175 8.48 17.30 -6.72
N LYS A 176 8.58 15.97 -6.90
CA LYS A 176 9.60 15.19 -6.17
C LYS A 176 10.50 14.32 -7.06
N PRO A 177 11.83 14.60 -7.11
CA PRO A 177 12.81 13.81 -7.84
C PRO A 177 12.83 12.32 -7.47
N THR A 178 12.39 11.94 -6.27
CA THR A 178 12.37 10.54 -5.81
C THR A 178 11.34 9.71 -6.55
N VAL A 179 10.12 10.21 -6.79
CA VAL A 179 9.09 9.49 -7.57
C VAL A 179 9.53 9.38 -9.03
N ARG A 180 10.12 10.45 -9.57
CA ARG A 180 10.65 10.46 -10.94
C ARG A 180 11.84 9.51 -11.11
N ARG A 181 12.84 9.57 -10.22
CA ARG A 181 13.98 8.64 -10.24
C ARG A 181 13.53 7.21 -10.03
N TRP A 182 12.59 6.95 -9.13
CA TRP A 182 12.01 5.62 -8.94
C TRP A 182 11.35 5.12 -10.23
N TRP A 183 10.49 5.93 -10.86
CA TRP A 183 9.86 5.58 -12.13
C TRP A 183 10.89 5.29 -13.23
N SER A 184 11.92 6.14 -13.33
CA SER A 184 12.99 6.02 -14.31
C SER A 184 14.00 4.90 -14.03
N SER A 185 14.24 4.52 -12.76
CA SER A 185 15.19 3.46 -12.40
C SER A 185 14.60 2.06 -12.56
N GLU A 186 13.28 1.92 -12.37
CA GLU A 186 12.58 0.63 -12.42
C GLU A 186 12.07 0.27 -13.83
N ASN A 187 12.09 1.20 -14.80
CA ASN A 187 11.62 0.96 -16.18
C ASN A 187 12.64 1.36 -17.27
N PRO A 188 13.88 0.84 -17.27
CA PRO A 188 14.81 1.10 -18.37
C PRO A 188 14.42 0.28 -19.61
N GLY A 189 13.68 0.90 -20.54
CA GLY A 189 13.61 0.48 -21.94
C GLY A 189 12.54 -0.54 -22.36
N LYS A 190 11.50 -0.84 -21.56
CA LYS A 190 10.36 -1.66 -22.01
C LYS A 190 9.01 -1.20 -21.48
N THR A 191 8.02 -1.42 -22.34
CA THR A 191 6.59 -1.14 -22.24
C THR A 191 5.99 -1.59 -20.91
N LYS A 192 5.35 -0.62 -20.26
CA LYS A 192 4.51 -0.64 -19.06
C LYS A 192 4.07 -2.03 -18.55
N LEU A 193 4.42 -2.32 -17.30
CA LEU A 193 3.63 -3.18 -16.44
C LEU A 193 3.01 -2.34 -15.31
N GLY A 194 1.79 -1.87 -15.59
CA GLY A 194 0.65 -1.98 -14.69
C GLY A 194 0.66 -1.29 -13.33
N THR A 195 1.61 -0.42 -12.99
CA THR A 195 1.55 0.31 -11.72
C THR A 195 0.59 1.50 -11.83
N GLN A 196 -0.60 1.36 -11.27
CA GLN A 196 -1.60 2.43 -11.22
C GLN A 196 -1.27 3.44 -10.13
N ILE A 197 -1.21 4.74 -10.46
CA ILE A 197 -1.04 5.80 -9.47
C ILE A 197 -2.40 6.43 -9.17
N LEU A 198 -2.94 6.15 -7.98
CA LEU A 198 -4.13 6.84 -7.51
C LEU A 198 -3.71 8.14 -6.81
N MET A 199 -4.17 9.26 -7.35
CA MET A 199 -3.81 10.58 -6.86
C MET A 199 -4.73 11.05 -5.73
N ARG A 200 -4.14 11.50 -4.64
CA ARG A 200 -4.85 12.29 -3.61
C ARG A 200 -4.27 13.69 -3.48
N GLN A 201 -5.17 14.66 -3.36
CA GLN A 201 -4.83 16.08 -3.21
C GLN A 201 -4.46 16.38 -1.76
N SER A 202 -3.23 16.84 -1.52
CA SER A 202 -2.86 17.48 -0.25
C SER A 202 -3.74 18.71 -0.04
N ARG A 203 -4.37 18.82 1.13
CA ARG A 203 -4.88 20.12 1.60
C ARG A 203 -3.74 21.12 1.73
#